data_AF-A0A834I157-F1
#
_entry.id   AF-A0A834I157-F1
#
_cell.length_a   1.000
_cell.length_b   1.000
_cell.length_c   1.000
_cell.angle_alpha   90.00
_cell.angle_beta   90.00
_cell.angle_gamma   90.00
#
_symmetry.space_group_name_H-M   'P 1'
#
loop_
_entity.id
_entity.type
_entity.pdbx_description
1 polymer ?
#
loop_
_entity_poly.entity_id
_entity_poly.type
_entity_poly.pdbx_seq_one_letter_code
_entity_poly.pdbx_strand_id
1 'polypeptide(L)'
;MEDEDVCIPNSFVKNPWVVNNIYRLKVSYINSPSEFWIVTKDQELGKFHGDLNSFYSRNKSYLKADFRNINLEGNCVVYTGECYCRANLLNVSSSVKNQKSLDAFLIDYGSTIRVTSNDVYFLTKEMYSVPQFAVKAALKGLRPSESSTWSPAAVDTFTKLVQHKVLLGQLREIDSVYQTLYLDLFNYNDDYEHTVSISRRNKRQSEKIIQLTSFHDFGVVVSPHSTLTFCNGVITSSDLMNYDLEEILENMKAKPRSNSN
;
A
#
# COMPACT_ATOMS: atom_id res chain seq x y z
N MET A 1 14.21 -19.17 25.19
CA MET A 1 14.18 -18.65 23.82
C MET A 1 12.93 -17.81 23.78
N GLU A 2 13.09 -16.50 23.74
CA GLU A 2 12.00 -15.55 23.75
C GLU A 2 11.20 -15.74 22.45
N ASP A 3 9.90 -16.01 22.60
CA ASP A 3 8.95 -15.95 21.50
C ASP A 3 8.88 -14.48 21.06
N GLU A 4 9.72 -14.09 20.10
CA GLU A 4 9.51 -12.84 19.37
C GLU A 4 8.07 -12.86 18.87
N ASP A 5 7.27 -11.85 19.19
CA ASP A 5 5.92 -11.69 18.64
C ASP A 5 5.98 -11.80 17.11
N VAL A 6 5.60 -12.98 16.61
CA VAL A 6 5.75 -13.38 15.21
C VAL A 6 4.66 -12.64 14.40
N CYS A 7 4.93 -11.39 14.00
CA CYS A 7 4.05 -10.52 13.22
C CYS A 7 4.21 -10.71 11.69
N ILE A 8 3.13 -11.10 10.99
CA ILE A 8 3.16 -11.24 9.52
C ILE A 8 3.68 -9.93 8.93
N PRO A 9 4.75 -9.96 8.11
CA PRO A 9 5.31 -8.74 7.55
C PRO A 9 4.24 -7.99 6.76
N ASN A 10 3.87 -6.81 7.25
CA ASN A 10 2.87 -5.96 6.64
C ASN A 10 3.34 -5.55 5.24
N SER A 11 2.45 -5.65 4.26
CA SER A 11 2.64 -5.28 2.85
C SER A 11 3.12 -3.84 2.70
N PHE A 12 2.67 -2.98 3.61
CA PHE A 12 3.08 -1.59 3.74
C PHE A 12 4.57 -1.46 4.08
N VAL A 13 5.08 -2.27 5.01
CA VAL A 13 6.48 -2.24 5.47
C VAL A 13 7.43 -2.88 4.46
N LYS A 14 7.01 -3.97 3.80
CA LYS A 14 7.88 -4.69 2.86
C LYS A 14 8.01 -4.05 1.48
N ASN A 15 7.06 -3.20 1.07
CA ASN A 15 7.15 -2.51 -0.21
C ASN A 15 7.77 -1.12 0.00
N PRO A 16 8.86 -0.77 -0.73
CA PRO A 16 9.44 0.56 -0.67
C PRO A 16 8.55 1.52 -1.47
N TRP A 17 7.45 1.95 -0.87
CA TRP A 17 6.54 2.91 -1.49
C TRP A 17 7.26 4.24 -1.68
N VAL A 18 7.37 4.65 -2.95
CA VAL A 18 7.96 5.93 -3.35
C VAL A 18 6.86 6.87 -3.82
N VAL A 19 6.75 8.04 -3.17
CA VAL A 19 5.80 9.09 -3.55
C VAL A 19 6.06 9.54 -5.00
N ASN A 20 4.99 9.89 -5.71
CA ASN A 20 4.91 10.22 -7.13
C ASN A 20 5.14 9.06 -8.11
N ASN A 21 5.55 7.86 -7.65
CA ASN A 21 5.56 6.67 -8.50
C ASN A 21 4.14 6.18 -8.82
N ILE A 22 4.04 5.45 -9.93
CA ILE A 22 2.80 4.86 -10.42
C ILE A 22 2.88 3.35 -10.27
N TYR A 23 1.87 2.76 -9.65
CA TYR A 23 1.78 1.33 -9.39
C TYR A 23 0.61 0.73 -10.16
N ARG A 24 0.85 -0.37 -10.86
CA ARG A 24 -0.22 -1.20 -11.41
C ARG A 24 -0.87 -1.97 -10.25
N LEU A 25 -2.18 -1.85 -10.10
CA LEU A 25 -2.90 -2.40 -8.95
C LEU A 25 -4.32 -2.87 -9.31
N LYS A 26 -4.91 -3.64 -8.39
CA LYS A 26 -6.35 -3.91 -8.34
C LYS A 26 -6.89 -3.50 -6.98
N VAL A 27 -8.13 -3.04 -6.94
CA VAL A 27 -8.86 -2.83 -5.68
C VAL A 27 -9.46 -4.18 -5.24
N SER A 28 -9.05 -4.67 -4.08
CA SER A 28 -9.47 -5.97 -3.54
C SER A 28 -10.67 -5.89 -2.61
N TYR A 29 -10.83 -4.77 -1.91
CA TYR A 29 -11.98 -4.52 -1.04
C TYR A 29 -12.25 -3.02 -0.92
N ILE A 30 -13.53 -2.65 -0.76
CA ILE A 30 -13.97 -1.26 -0.70
C ILE A 30 -14.85 -1.09 0.53
N ASN A 31 -14.45 -0.20 1.44
CA ASN A 31 -15.35 0.34 2.45
C ASN A 31 -15.89 1.70 2.00
N SER A 32 -14.99 2.58 1.53
CA SER A 32 -15.34 3.89 0.97
C SER A 32 -14.21 4.45 0.09
N PRO A 33 -14.41 5.57 -0.64
CA PRO A 33 -13.33 6.27 -1.33
C PRO A 33 -12.15 6.71 -0.43
N SER A 34 -12.38 6.86 0.87
CA SER A 34 -11.33 7.20 1.86
C SER A 34 -10.77 5.96 2.58
N GLU A 35 -11.29 4.77 2.29
CA GLU A 35 -10.84 3.54 2.93
C GLU A 35 -11.16 2.33 2.04
N PHE A 36 -10.15 1.86 1.32
CA PHE A 36 -10.21 0.66 0.49
C PHE A 36 -8.87 -0.07 0.53
N TRP A 37 -8.81 -1.27 -0.04
CA TRP A 37 -7.61 -2.08 -0.09
C TRP A 37 -7.21 -2.37 -1.52
N ILE A 38 -5.90 -2.33 -1.75
CA ILE A 38 -5.29 -2.60 -3.05
C ILE A 38 -4.33 -3.78 -2.99
N VAL A 39 -4.15 -4.43 -4.14
CA VAL A 39 -3.13 -5.47 -4.36
C VAL A 39 -2.33 -5.10 -5.61
N THR A 40 -1.01 -5.00 -5.47
CA THR A 40 -0.07 -4.74 -6.60
C THR A 40 0.50 -6.02 -7.21
N LYS A 41 0.47 -7.12 -6.46
CA LYS A 41 1.00 -8.45 -6.83
C LYS A 41 -0.12 -9.49 -6.95
N ASP A 42 -1.10 -9.18 -7.80
CA ASP A 42 -2.34 -9.97 -7.97
C ASP A 42 -2.08 -11.40 -8.51
N GLN A 43 -1.08 -11.56 -9.37
CA GLN A 43 -0.72 -12.88 -9.90
C GLN A 43 -0.08 -13.76 -8.81
N GLU A 44 0.80 -13.18 -8.00
CA GLU A 44 1.45 -13.84 -6.88
C GLU A 44 0.44 -14.17 -5.78
N LEU A 45 -0.53 -13.28 -5.52
CA LEU A 45 -1.66 -13.57 -4.63
C LEU A 45 -2.44 -14.78 -5.13
N GLY A 46 -2.75 -14.84 -6.43
CA GLY A 46 -3.47 -15.99 -7.01
C GLY A 46 -2.70 -17.32 -6.85
N LYS A 47 -1.39 -17.32 -7.08
CA LYS A 47 -0.53 -18.49 -6.87
C LYS A 47 -0.50 -18.91 -5.40
N PHE A 48 -0.22 -17.95 -4.51
CA PHE A 48 -0.18 -18.19 -3.07
C PHE A 48 -1.51 -18.71 -2.55
N HIS A 49 -2.64 -18.15 -3.00
CA HIS A 49 -3.97 -18.62 -2.64
C HIS A 49 -4.20 -20.08 -3.07
N GLY A 50 -3.76 -20.46 -4.27
CA GLY A 50 -3.82 -21.85 -4.75
C GLY A 50 -3.01 -22.81 -3.88
N ASP A 51 -1.78 -22.42 -3.51
CA ASP A 51 -0.90 -23.20 -2.64
C ASP A 51 -1.47 -23.33 -1.22
N LEU A 52 -1.98 -22.22 -0.66
CA LEU A 52 -2.61 -22.17 0.66
C LEU A 52 -3.81 -23.13 0.72
N ASN A 53 -4.72 -23.04 -0.24
CA ASN A 53 -5.89 -23.91 -0.30
C ASN A 53 -5.51 -25.39 -0.45
N SER A 54 -4.56 -25.69 -1.34
CA SER A 54 -4.08 -27.05 -1.56
C SER A 54 -3.47 -27.65 -0.30
N PHE A 55 -2.68 -26.86 0.43
CA PHE A 55 -2.05 -27.28 1.67
C PHE A 55 -3.07 -27.51 2.78
N TYR A 56 -3.91 -26.52 3.11
CA TYR A 56 -4.85 -26.64 4.23
C TYR A 56 -5.94 -27.68 3.98
N SER A 57 -6.38 -27.86 2.73
CA SER A 57 -7.35 -28.90 2.39
C SER A 57 -6.83 -30.32 2.69
N ARG A 58 -5.54 -30.58 2.45
CA ARG A 58 -4.89 -31.88 2.72
C ARG A 58 -4.59 -32.09 4.20
N ASN A 59 -4.49 -31.01 4.96
CA ASN A 59 -3.87 -30.98 6.28
C ASN A 59 -4.81 -30.50 7.40
N LYS A 60 -6.10 -30.35 7.10
CA LYS A 60 -7.11 -29.74 7.97
C LYS A 60 -7.24 -30.37 9.36
N SER A 61 -6.98 -31.67 9.51
CA SER A 61 -7.20 -32.38 10.78
C SER A 61 -6.22 -31.97 11.88
N TYR A 62 -4.95 -31.74 11.53
CA TYR A 62 -3.91 -31.42 12.50
C TYR A 62 -3.63 -29.91 12.62
N LEU A 63 -4.06 -29.13 11.63
CA LEU A 63 -3.92 -27.66 11.65
C LEU A 63 -5.10 -26.95 12.30
N LYS A 64 -6.20 -27.65 12.61
CA LYS A 64 -7.38 -27.04 13.21
C LYS A 64 -7.06 -26.50 14.60
N ALA A 65 -7.40 -25.24 14.86
CA ALA A 65 -7.12 -24.59 16.13
C ALA A 65 -8.02 -25.13 17.25
N ASP A 66 -7.44 -25.40 18.42
CA ASP A 66 -8.18 -25.78 19.63
C ASP A 66 -8.45 -24.56 20.52
N PHE A 67 -9.65 -24.01 20.41
CA PHE A 67 -10.07 -22.80 21.13
C PHE A 67 -10.28 -22.98 22.63
N ARG A 68 -10.02 -24.16 23.19
CA ARG A 68 -10.04 -24.37 24.64
C ARG A 68 -8.90 -23.64 25.37
N ASN A 69 -7.80 -23.36 24.68
CA ASN A 69 -6.55 -22.86 25.29
C ASN A 69 -5.90 -21.64 24.58
N ILE A 70 -6.59 -21.00 23.63
CA ILE A 70 -5.99 -19.96 22.77
C ILE A 70 -6.48 -18.56 23.17
N ASN A 71 -5.53 -17.62 23.33
CA ASN A 71 -5.81 -16.18 23.34
C ASN A 71 -6.31 -15.78 21.95
N LEU A 72 -7.48 -15.15 21.89
CA LEU A 72 -8.32 -15.04 20.70
C LEU A 72 -7.84 -14.04 19.65
N GLU A 73 -6.71 -13.39 19.89
CA GLU A 73 -6.11 -12.39 19.02
C GLU A 73 -4.85 -12.99 18.38
N GLY A 74 -4.74 -12.87 17.06
CA GLY A 74 -3.55 -13.33 16.37
C GLY A 74 -3.76 -13.71 14.91
N ASN A 75 -2.65 -13.99 14.25
CA ASN A 75 -2.60 -14.40 12.86
C ASN A 75 -2.97 -15.88 12.72
N CYS A 76 -3.90 -16.18 11.81
CA CYS A 76 -4.42 -17.52 11.59
C CYS A 76 -4.73 -17.77 10.11
N VAL A 77 -5.25 -18.96 9.83
CA VAL A 77 -5.95 -19.25 8.58
C VAL A 77 -7.41 -19.54 8.89
N VAL A 78 -8.32 -19.02 8.08
CA VAL A 78 -9.75 -19.25 8.20
C VAL A 78 -10.31 -19.92 6.95
N TYR A 79 -11.26 -20.83 7.12
CA TYR A 79 -12.07 -21.36 6.03
C TYR A 79 -13.32 -20.49 5.86
N THR A 80 -13.52 -19.93 4.68
CA THR A 80 -14.61 -18.99 4.39
C THR A 80 -15.94 -19.67 4.05
N GLY A 81 -15.96 -21.02 4.00
CA GLY A 81 -17.03 -21.80 3.37
C GLY A 81 -16.66 -22.25 1.96
N GLU A 82 -15.77 -21.53 1.29
CA GLU A 82 -15.32 -21.82 -0.08
C GLU A 82 -13.81 -22.09 -0.17
N CYS A 83 -13.01 -21.33 0.56
CA CYS A 83 -11.55 -21.38 0.48
C CYS A 83 -10.89 -21.05 1.81
N TYR A 84 -9.60 -21.35 1.90
CA TYR A 84 -8.74 -20.96 3.01
C TYR A 84 -8.08 -19.62 2.73
N CYS A 85 -8.11 -18.71 3.71
CA CYS A 85 -7.52 -17.38 3.65
C CYS A 85 -6.71 -17.11 4.92
N ARG A 86 -5.59 -16.38 4.79
CA ARG A 86 -4.92 -15.85 6.00
C ARG A 86 -5.77 -14.73 6.59
N ALA A 87 -5.81 -14.68 7.91
CA ALA A 87 -6.56 -13.68 8.63
C ALA A 87 -5.87 -13.25 9.92
N ASN A 88 -6.28 -12.10 10.41
CA ASN A 88 -6.05 -11.66 11.79
C ASN A 88 -7.39 -11.76 12.54
N LEU A 89 -7.41 -12.49 13.65
CA LEU A 89 -8.59 -12.55 14.52
C LEU A 89 -8.71 -11.28 15.34
N LEU A 90 -9.87 -10.63 15.28
CA LEU A 90 -10.11 -9.36 15.93
C LEU A 90 -10.79 -9.55 17.30
N ASN A 91 -12.04 -10.04 17.31
CA ASN A 91 -12.86 -10.13 18.53
C ASN A 91 -13.88 -11.26 18.48
N VAL A 92 -14.27 -11.77 19.65
CA VAL A 92 -15.40 -12.72 19.81
C VAL A 92 -16.69 -11.92 19.93
N SER A 93 -17.61 -12.11 18.99
CA SER A 93 -18.88 -11.41 18.96
C SER A 93 -19.97 -12.10 19.80
N SER A 94 -19.95 -13.42 19.96
CA SER A 94 -20.86 -14.17 20.83
C SER A 94 -20.46 -15.65 20.97
N SER A 95 -20.98 -16.35 21.99
CA SER A 95 -20.83 -17.80 22.15
C SER A 95 -22.20 -18.46 22.23
N VAL A 96 -22.48 -19.41 21.34
CA VAL A 96 -23.69 -20.24 21.38
C VAL A 96 -23.26 -21.69 21.31
N LYS A 97 -23.71 -22.52 22.27
CA LYS A 97 -23.44 -23.97 22.31
C LYS A 97 -21.94 -24.34 22.15
N ASN A 98 -21.05 -23.68 22.89
CA ASN A 98 -19.59 -23.86 22.82
C ASN A 98 -18.93 -23.52 21.48
N GLN A 99 -19.62 -22.85 20.56
CA GLN A 99 -19.04 -22.28 19.34
C GLN A 99 -18.94 -20.77 19.50
N LYS A 100 -17.73 -20.24 19.28
CA LYS A 100 -17.47 -18.80 19.31
C LYS A 100 -17.64 -18.24 17.90
N SER A 101 -18.43 -17.17 17.77
CA SER A 101 -18.49 -16.34 16.58
C SER A 101 -17.34 -15.34 16.65
N LEU A 102 -16.53 -15.27 15.61
CA LEU A 102 -15.30 -14.49 15.53
C LEU A 102 -15.35 -13.57 14.31
N ASP A 103 -14.87 -12.34 14.46
CA ASP A 103 -14.58 -11.48 13.32
C ASP A 103 -13.11 -11.69 12.90
N ALA A 104 -12.91 -12.00 11.62
CA ALA A 104 -11.62 -12.32 11.03
C ALA A 104 -11.34 -11.36 9.86
N PHE A 105 -10.28 -10.56 9.99
CA PHE A 105 -9.82 -9.67 8.93
C PHE A 105 -8.91 -10.43 7.96
N LEU A 106 -9.34 -10.58 6.71
CA LEU A 106 -8.62 -11.27 5.66
C LEU A 106 -7.47 -10.40 5.16
N ILE A 107 -6.28 -10.58 5.73
CA ILE A 107 -5.11 -9.70 5.53
C ILE A 107 -4.64 -9.60 4.06
N ASP A 108 -4.98 -10.58 3.24
CA ASP A 108 -4.60 -10.63 1.82
C ASP A 108 -5.61 -9.95 0.89
N TYR A 109 -6.78 -9.57 1.42
CA TYR A 109 -7.90 -9.02 0.65
C TYR A 109 -8.43 -7.69 1.22
N GLY A 110 -8.31 -7.49 2.54
CA GLY A 110 -8.75 -6.27 3.22
C GLY A 110 -10.19 -6.30 3.74
N SER A 111 -10.89 -7.43 3.65
CA SER A 111 -12.27 -7.58 4.12
C SER A 111 -12.34 -8.27 5.47
N THR A 112 -13.32 -7.90 6.29
CA THR A 112 -13.64 -8.63 7.53
C THR A 112 -14.81 -9.57 7.28
N ILE A 113 -14.67 -10.82 7.70
CA ILE A 113 -15.73 -11.82 7.65
C ILE A 113 -16.04 -12.36 9.04
N ARG A 114 -17.24 -12.92 9.19
CA ARG A 114 -17.62 -13.65 10.40
C ARG A 114 -17.42 -15.15 10.19
N VAL A 115 -16.69 -15.78 11.10
CA VAL A 115 -16.41 -17.22 11.09
C VAL A 115 -16.72 -17.83 12.45
N THR A 116 -16.81 -19.16 12.51
CA THR A 116 -16.90 -19.86 13.78
C THR A 116 -15.51 -20.33 14.23
N SER A 117 -15.36 -20.63 15.51
CA SER A 117 -14.15 -21.30 16.02
C SER A 117 -13.82 -22.62 15.30
N ASN A 118 -14.78 -23.26 14.62
CA ASN A 118 -14.52 -24.47 13.84
C ASN A 118 -13.85 -24.21 12.48
N ASP A 119 -13.83 -22.96 12.04
CA ASP A 119 -13.32 -22.56 10.74
C ASP A 119 -11.90 -22.01 10.82
N VAL A 120 -11.29 -22.01 11.99
CA VAL A 120 -9.96 -21.43 12.21
C VAL A 120 -8.89 -22.51 12.37
N TYR A 121 -7.75 -22.24 11.75
CA TYR A 121 -6.60 -23.10 11.64
C TYR A 121 -5.34 -22.32 12.03
N PHE A 122 -4.37 -23.03 12.60
CA PHE A 122 -3.05 -22.48 12.89
C PHE A 122 -2.36 -22.04 11.59
N LEU A 123 -1.73 -20.87 11.64
CA LEU A 123 -0.87 -20.39 10.56
C LEU A 123 0.49 -21.09 10.66
N THR A 124 0.93 -21.78 9.60
CA THR A 124 2.25 -22.41 9.59
C THR A 124 3.36 -21.41 9.30
N LYS A 125 4.59 -21.76 9.66
CA LYS A 125 5.77 -20.91 9.43
C LYS A 125 5.99 -20.59 7.95
N GLU A 126 5.71 -21.54 7.08
CA GLU A 126 5.85 -21.40 5.62
C GLU A 126 4.89 -20.33 5.11
N MET A 127 3.61 -20.41 5.50
CA MET A 127 2.56 -19.47 5.07
C MET A 127 2.71 -18.10 5.74
N TYR A 128 3.31 -18.08 6.93
CA TYR A 128 3.66 -16.86 7.64
C TYR A 128 4.78 -16.07 6.95
N SER A 129 5.77 -16.75 6.36
CA SER A 129 6.94 -16.11 5.74
C SER A 129 6.59 -15.19 4.55
N VAL A 130 5.44 -15.44 3.94
CA VAL A 130 4.90 -14.66 2.82
C VAL A 130 4.36 -13.32 3.36
N PRO A 131 4.70 -12.16 2.77
CA PRO A 131 4.10 -10.88 3.16
C PRO A 131 2.58 -10.90 2.97
N GLN A 132 1.81 -10.11 3.72
CA GLN A 132 0.40 -9.89 3.34
C GLN A 132 0.31 -9.22 1.95
N PHE A 133 -0.79 -9.41 1.24
CA PHE A 133 -0.96 -8.87 -0.12
C PHE A 133 -1.73 -7.56 -0.19
N ALA A 134 -2.75 -7.38 0.66
CA ALA A 134 -3.58 -6.18 0.63
C ALA A 134 -2.91 -5.03 1.40
N VAL A 135 -3.04 -3.82 0.87
CA VAL A 135 -2.54 -2.58 1.48
C VAL A 135 -3.69 -1.59 1.56
N LYS A 136 -3.85 -0.94 2.71
CA LYS A 136 -4.87 0.08 2.90
C LYS A 136 -4.56 1.34 2.08
N ALA A 137 -5.57 1.88 1.44
CA ALA A 137 -5.47 3.05 0.58
C ALA A 137 -6.71 3.96 0.68
N ALA A 138 -6.53 5.19 0.22
CA ALA A 138 -7.54 6.24 0.14
C ALA A 138 -7.32 7.08 -1.12
N LEU A 139 -8.39 7.68 -1.67
CA LEU A 139 -8.25 8.66 -2.74
C LEU A 139 -7.71 9.98 -2.16
N LYS A 140 -6.68 10.55 -2.80
CA LYS A 140 -6.10 11.81 -2.33
C LYS A 140 -7.07 12.98 -2.56
N GLY A 141 -7.20 13.84 -1.55
CA GLY A 141 -7.90 15.13 -1.68
C GLY A 141 -9.42 15.05 -1.74
N LEU A 142 -10.00 13.85 -1.64
CA LEU A 142 -11.45 13.65 -1.64
C LEU A 142 -12.00 13.53 -0.22
N ARG A 143 -13.18 14.13 -0.01
CA ARG A 143 -13.96 14.04 1.22
C ARG A 143 -15.45 13.94 0.89
N PRO A 144 -16.27 13.41 1.80
CA PRO A 144 -17.72 13.44 1.62
C PRO A 144 -18.23 14.88 1.45
N SER A 145 -19.25 15.07 0.60
CA SER A 145 -19.72 16.40 0.20
C SER A 145 -20.52 17.14 1.27
N GLU A 146 -21.42 16.43 1.96
CA GLU A 146 -22.47 17.04 2.80
C GLU A 146 -22.47 16.55 4.25
N SER A 147 -21.61 15.59 4.59
CA SER A 147 -21.60 14.96 5.92
C SER A 147 -20.19 14.50 6.31
N SER A 148 -20.07 13.84 7.47
CA SER A 148 -18.83 13.18 7.91
C SER A 148 -18.59 11.82 7.23
N THR A 149 -19.53 11.31 6.43
CA THR A 149 -19.47 9.95 5.86
C THR A 149 -19.83 9.94 4.37
N TRP A 150 -19.21 9.03 3.61
CA TRP A 150 -19.53 8.87 2.19
C TRP A 150 -20.97 8.39 2.00
N SER A 151 -21.71 9.02 1.08
CA SER A 151 -23.05 8.55 0.73
C SER A 151 -22.98 7.19 0.03
N PRO A 152 -23.99 6.31 0.18
CA PRO A 152 -24.03 5.03 -0.51
C PRO A 152 -23.87 5.17 -2.04
N ALA A 153 -24.44 6.22 -2.63
CA ALA A 153 -24.31 6.51 -4.06
C ALA A 153 -22.86 6.84 -4.48
N ALA A 154 -22.11 7.54 -3.64
CA ALA A 154 -20.70 7.83 -3.91
C ALA A 154 -19.84 6.55 -3.81
N VAL A 155 -20.10 5.70 -2.82
CA VAL A 155 -19.41 4.40 -2.67
C VAL A 155 -19.73 3.48 -3.85
N ASP A 156 -20.99 3.40 -4.28
CA ASP A 156 -21.41 2.63 -5.45
C ASP A 156 -20.77 3.13 -6.75
N THR A 157 -20.70 4.46 -6.92
CA THR A 157 -20.01 5.08 -8.06
C THR A 157 -18.52 4.70 -8.08
N PHE A 158 -17.83 4.85 -6.94
CA PHE A 158 -16.43 4.45 -6.82
C PHE A 158 -16.25 2.96 -7.12
N THR A 159 -17.12 2.11 -6.58
CA THR A 159 -17.12 0.66 -6.82
C THR A 159 -17.20 0.34 -8.31
N LYS A 160 -18.17 0.90 -9.04
CA LYS A 160 -18.30 0.72 -10.50
C LYS A 160 -17.08 1.18 -11.29
N LEU A 161 -16.39 2.22 -10.81
CA LEU A 161 -15.18 2.74 -11.45
C LEU A 161 -13.99 1.80 -11.29
N VAL A 162 -13.85 1.11 -10.16
CA VAL A 162 -12.63 0.35 -9.84
C VAL A 162 -12.77 -1.18 -9.86
N GLN A 163 -13.98 -1.71 -9.65
CA GLN A 163 -14.20 -3.14 -9.48
C GLN A 163 -13.87 -3.91 -10.76
N HIS A 164 -13.24 -5.08 -10.58
CA HIS A 164 -12.84 -6.00 -11.67
C HIS A 164 -11.87 -5.39 -12.71
N LYS A 165 -11.22 -4.27 -12.38
CA LYS A 165 -10.27 -3.60 -13.28
C LYS A 165 -8.85 -3.65 -12.73
N VAL A 166 -7.90 -3.64 -13.66
CA VAL A 166 -6.52 -3.28 -13.38
C VAL A 166 -6.41 -1.77 -13.57
N LEU A 167 -5.87 -1.09 -12.57
CA LEU A 167 -5.73 0.36 -12.54
C LEU A 167 -4.26 0.74 -12.42
N LEU A 168 -4.00 2.01 -12.70
CA LEU A 168 -2.76 2.68 -12.35
C LEU A 168 -3.04 3.60 -11.16
N GLY A 169 -2.31 3.43 -10.06
CA GLY A 169 -2.38 4.30 -8.90
C GLY A 169 -1.12 5.14 -8.79
N GLN A 170 -1.22 6.45 -8.94
CA GLN A 170 -0.13 7.35 -8.59
C GLN A 170 -0.13 7.60 -7.09
N LEU A 171 0.97 7.26 -6.42
CA LEU A 171 1.11 7.52 -4.99
C LEU A 171 1.37 9.00 -4.75
N ARG A 172 0.53 9.64 -3.93
CA ARG A 172 0.61 11.06 -3.63
C ARG A 172 1.12 11.33 -2.23
N GLU A 173 0.77 10.48 -1.27
CA GLU A 173 1.18 10.61 0.12
C GLU A 173 1.18 9.25 0.81
N ILE A 174 2.06 9.09 1.78
CA ILE A 174 2.19 7.91 2.62
C ILE A 174 1.92 8.35 4.05
N ASP A 175 0.92 7.74 4.67
CA ASP A 175 0.70 7.87 6.11
C ASP A 175 1.23 6.60 6.79
N SER A 176 2.40 6.72 7.41
CA SER A 176 3.04 5.59 8.10
C SER A 176 2.39 5.26 9.44
N VAL A 177 1.67 6.19 10.05
CA VAL A 177 1.01 6.00 11.35
C VAL A 177 -0.22 5.12 11.16
N TYR A 178 -1.07 5.48 10.20
CA TYR A 178 -2.27 4.72 9.85
C TYR A 178 -2.06 3.71 8.72
N GLN A 179 -0.81 3.55 8.27
CA GLN A 179 -0.39 2.61 7.22
C GLN A 179 -1.26 2.70 5.97
N THR A 180 -1.55 3.93 5.54
CA THR A 180 -2.47 4.24 4.44
C THR A 180 -1.74 4.92 3.29
N LEU A 181 -1.99 4.47 2.08
CA LEU A 181 -1.52 5.10 0.86
C LEU A 181 -2.59 6.02 0.27
N TYR A 182 -2.25 7.28 0.02
CA TYR A 182 -3.14 8.20 -0.68
C TYR A 182 -2.81 8.21 -2.17
N LEU A 183 -3.80 7.86 -2.99
CA LEU A 183 -3.61 7.59 -4.41
C LEU A 183 -4.50 8.48 -5.28
N ASP A 184 -4.00 8.80 -6.48
CA ASP A 184 -4.84 9.13 -7.63
C ASP A 184 -4.96 7.88 -8.49
N LEU A 185 -6.17 7.52 -8.94
CA LEU A 185 -6.43 6.30 -9.72
C LEU A 185 -6.79 6.62 -11.18
N PHE A 186 -6.21 5.85 -12.10
CA PHE A 186 -6.38 5.99 -13.54
C PHE A 186 -6.71 4.64 -14.17
N ASN A 187 -7.48 4.65 -15.27
CA ASN A 187 -7.79 3.43 -15.99
C ASN A 187 -6.58 2.99 -16.83
N TYR A 188 -6.22 1.71 -16.75
CA TYR A 188 -5.05 1.19 -17.45
C TYR A 188 -5.16 1.30 -18.99
N ASN A 189 -6.37 1.16 -19.53
CA ASN A 189 -6.61 1.13 -20.98
C ASN A 189 -6.85 2.52 -21.60
N ASP A 190 -7.34 3.49 -20.83
CA ASP A 190 -7.72 4.80 -21.37
C ASP A 190 -6.57 5.83 -21.27
N ASP A 191 -5.67 5.67 -20.29
CA ASP A 191 -4.63 6.66 -19.97
C ASP A 191 -3.20 6.19 -20.23
N TYR A 192 -3.00 5.08 -20.96
CA TYR A 192 -1.64 4.55 -21.18
C TYR A 192 -0.73 5.57 -21.90
N GLU A 193 -1.23 6.28 -22.92
CA GLU A 193 -0.45 7.33 -23.59
C GLU A 193 -0.18 8.55 -22.69
N HIS A 194 -1.15 8.97 -21.89
CA HIS A 194 -1.00 10.10 -20.98
C HIS A 194 -0.03 9.77 -19.83
N THR A 195 -0.13 8.56 -19.27
CA THR A 195 0.78 8.01 -18.25
C THR A 195 2.20 7.83 -18.79
N VAL A 196 2.34 7.33 -20.03
CA VAL A 196 3.63 7.26 -20.72
C VAL A 196 4.19 8.66 -20.97
N SER A 197 3.35 9.66 -21.27
CA SER A 197 3.80 11.04 -21.45
C SER A 197 4.29 11.68 -20.13
N ILE A 198 3.61 11.45 -19.00
CA ILE A 198 4.03 11.87 -17.67
C ILE A 198 5.35 11.17 -17.29
N SER A 199 5.43 9.86 -17.51
CA SER A 199 6.64 9.06 -17.24
C SER A 199 7.83 9.49 -18.12
N ARG A 200 7.59 9.78 -19.41
CA ARG A 200 8.60 10.32 -20.35
C ARG A 200 9.00 11.74 -20.01
N ARG A 201 8.09 12.58 -19.51
CA ARG A 201 8.37 13.95 -19.08
C ARG A 201 9.24 13.94 -17.82
N ASN A 202 8.91 13.09 -16.85
CA ASN A 202 9.72 12.86 -15.65
C ASN A 202 11.10 12.30 -16.00
N LYS A 203 11.18 11.37 -16.97
CA LYS A 203 12.46 10.83 -17.48
C LYS A 203 13.29 11.89 -18.22
N ARG A 204 12.68 12.68 -19.11
CA ARG A 204 13.37 13.77 -19.83
C ARG A 204 13.80 14.91 -18.92
N GLN A 205 13.03 15.21 -17.87
CA GLN A 205 13.41 16.21 -16.87
C GLN A 205 14.56 15.71 -16.00
N SER A 206 14.55 14.44 -15.58
CA SER A 206 15.69 13.84 -14.87
C SER A 206 16.94 13.73 -15.76
N GLU A 207 16.82 13.37 -17.04
CA GLU A 207 17.93 13.39 -18.01
C GLU A 207 18.48 14.80 -18.26
N LYS A 208 17.61 15.83 -18.34
CA LYS A 208 18.03 17.23 -18.44
C LYS A 208 18.74 17.72 -17.18
N ILE A 209 18.28 17.34 -16.00
CA ILE A 209 18.95 17.61 -14.72
C ILE A 209 20.34 16.96 -14.71
N ILE A 210 20.47 15.73 -15.21
CA ILE A 210 21.77 15.04 -15.35
C ILE A 210 22.68 15.76 -16.37
N GLN A 211 22.16 16.29 -17.49
CA GLN A 211 22.98 17.10 -18.41
C GLN A 211 23.42 18.45 -17.81
N LEU A 212 22.60 19.06 -16.95
CA LEU A 212 22.94 20.29 -16.21
C LEU A 212 24.03 20.06 -15.15
N THR A 213 24.28 18.83 -14.71
CA THR A 213 25.39 18.49 -13.79
C THR A 213 26.80 18.51 -14.44
N SER A 214 26.95 18.89 -15.71
CA SER A 214 28.29 19.00 -16.35
C SER A 214 28.98 20.37 -16.21
N PHE A 215 28.39 21.37 -15.55
CA PHE A 215 29.07 22.64 -15.29
C PHE A 215 30.06 22.50 -14.12
N HIS A 216 31.33 22.26 -14.46
CA HIS A 216 32.44 22.04 -13.53
C HIS A 216 32.85 23.25 -12.65
N ASP A 217 32.08 24.33 -12.58
CA ASP A 217 32.54 25.58 -11.94
C ASP A 217 31.66 26.11 -10.78
N PHE A 218 30.65 25.36 -10.33
CA PHE A 218 29.91 25.72 -9.11
C PHE A 218 30.03 24.60 -8.09
N GLY A 219 30.64 24.89 -6.93
CA GLY A 219 30.88 23.95 -5.85
C GLY A 219 29.63 23.47 -5.13
N VAL A 220 28.74 22.77 -5.84
CA VAL A 220 27.57 22.08 -5.30
C VAL A 220 27.63 20.62 -5.74
N VAL A 221 27.73 19.71 -4.78
CA VAL A 221 27.71 18.27 -5.03
C VAL A 221 26.25 17.82 -5.09
N VAL A 222 25.80 17.35 -6.26
CA VAL A 222 24.50 16.71 -6.42
C VAL A 222 24.69 15.20 -6.35
N SER A 223 24.13 14.55 -5.34
CA SER A 223 24.17 13.09 -5.19
C SER A 223 23.15 12.41 -6.11
N PRO A 224 23.52 11.36 -6.87
CA PRO A 224 22.60 10.57 -7.67
C PRO A 224 21.74 9.60 -6.82
N HIS A 225 21.99 9.49 -5.52
CA HIS A 225 21.17 8.74 -4.59
C HIS A 225 20.30 9.69 -3.76
N SER A 226 18.99 9.47 -3.80
CA SER A 226 17.96 10.23 -3.08
C SER A 226 17.95 10.01 -1.56
N THR A 227 19.06 9.55 -0.95
CA THR A 227 19.13 9.11 0.45
C THR A 227 20.02 9.95 1.36
N LEU A 228 20.47 11.12 0.94
CA LEU A 228 21.16 12.06 1.85
C LEU A 228 20.22 13.20 2.26
N THR A 229 19.46 12.96 3.32
CA THR A 229 18.76 14.01 4.07
C THR A 229 19.73 14.69 5.04
N PHE A 230 19.68 16.02 5.06
CA PHE A 230 20.37 16.95 5.98
C PHE A 230 21.87 17.22 5.77
N CYS A 231 22.18 18.14 4.84
CA CYS A 231 23.34 19.03 4.97
C CYS A 231 22.88 20.46 4.61
N ASN A 232 23.19 21.46 5.42
CA ASN A 232 22.91 22.86 5.07
C ASN A 232 23.63 23.21 3.75
N GLY A 233 22.86 23.62 2.74
CA GLY A 233 23.37 24.00 1.41
C GLY A 233 23.16 22.98 0.28
N VAL A 234 22.46 21.86 0.53
CA VAL A 234 22.12 20.88 -0.52
C VAL A 234 20.67 21.05 -0.96
N ILE A 235 20.46 21.41 -2.24
CA ILE A 235 19.14 21.39 -2.88
C ILE A 235 18.90 19.97 -3.37
N THR A 236 17.85 19.31 -2.87
CA THR A 236 17.54 17.94 -3.28
C THR A 236 16.86 17.92 -4.65
N SER A 237 16.91 16.78 -5.34
CA SER A 237 16.15 16.59 -6.59
C SER A 237 14.65 16.82 -6.38
N SER A 238 14.15 16.59 -5.17
CA SER A 238 12.76 16.83 -4.77
C SER A 238 12.45 18.32 -4.61
N ASP A 239 13.40 19.12 -4.13
CA ASP A 239 13.26 20.58 -4.01
C ASP A 239 13.20 21.25 -5.40
N LEU A 240 13.92 20.69 -6.38
CA LEU A 240 13.87 21.11 -7.79
C LEU A 240 12.56 20.75 -8.50
N MET A 241 11.71 19.89 -7.92
CA MET A 241 10.41 19.51 -8.52
C MET A 241 9.30 20.52 -8.25
N ASN A 242 9.50 21.47 -7.32
CA ASN A 242 8.47 22.41 -6.85
C ASN A 242 8.65 23.85 -7.36
N TYR A 243 9.67 24.13 -8.17
CA TYR A 243 9.98 25.47 -8.68
C TYR A 243 10.11 25.47 -10.21
N ASP A 244 9.73 26.57 -10.85
CA ASP A 244 10.00 26.77 -12.27
C ASP A 244 11.50 26.97 -12.48
N LEU A 245 12.12 26.16 -13.34
CA LEU A 245 13.58 26.12 -13.50
C LEU A 245 14.14 27.47 -13.97
N GLU A 246 13.36 28.21 -14.75
CA GLU A 246 13.71 29.57 -15.21
C GLU A 246 13.72 30.58 -14.05
N GLU A 247 12.76 30.47 -13.12
CA GLU A 247 12.65 31.33 -11.93
C GLU A 247 13.81 31.10 -10.96
N ILE A 248 14.27 29.85 -10.81
CA ILE A 248 15.46 29.52 -10.01
C ILE A 248 16.74 30.11 -10.66
N LEU A 249 16.86 30.03 -11.98
CA LEU A 249 18.01 30.55 -12.72
C LEU A 249 18.07 32.08 -12.70
N GLU A 250 16.93 32.77 -12.76
CA GLU A 250 16.85 34.23 -12.54
C GLU A 250 17.23 34.59 -11.09
N ASN A 251 16.69 33.88 -10.11
CA ASN A 251 16.99 34.12 -8.69
C ASN A 251 18.46 33.87 -8.32
N MET A 252 19.12 32.90 -8.98
CA MET A 252 20.56 32.64 -8.79
C MET A 252 21.45 33.66 -9.51
N LYS A 253 20.99 34.28 -10.60
CA LYS A 253 21.68 35.40 -11.27
C LYS A 253 21.49 36.74 -10.55
N ALA A 254 20.41 36.87 -9.76
CA ALA A 254 19.99 38.12 -9.15
C ALA A 254 20.65 38.44 -7.78
N LYS A 255 21.48 37.57 -7.20
CA LYS A 255 22.24 37.92 -5.98
C LYS A 255 23.50 38.71 -6.35
N PRO A 256 23.59 40.02 -6.04
CA PRO A 256 24.87 40.71 -6.12
C PRO A 256 25.77 40.17 -5.02
N ARG A 257 27.07 40.01 -5.33
CA ARG A 257 28.10 39.84 -4.30
C ARG A 257 28.00 41.04 -3.35
N SER A 258 27.55 40.81 -2.12
CA SER A 258 27.72 41.77 -1.05
C SER A 258 29.22 41.99 -0.86
N ASN A 259 29.71 43.19 -1.20
CA ASN A 259 31.06 43.63 -0.87
C ASN A 259 31.25 43.58 0.64
N SER A 260 32.15 42.71 1.10
CA SER A 260 32.82 42.87 2.39
C SER A 260 33.95 43.89 2.20
N ASN A 261 33.77 45.09 2.74
CA ASN A 261 34.90 45.88 3.26
C ASN A 261 35.28 45.33 4.63
#